data_AF-A0A4S4KU85-F1
#
_entry.id   AF-A0A4S4KU85-F1
#
_cell.length_a   1.000
_cell.length_b   1.000
_cell.length_c   1.000
_cell.angle_alpha   90.00
_cell.angle_beta   90.00
_cell.angle_gamma   90.00
#
_symmetry.space_group_name_H-M   'P 1'
#
loop_
_entity.id
_entity.type
_entity.pdbx_description
1 polymer ?
#
loop_
_entity_poly.entity_id
_entity_poly.type
_entity_poly.pdbx_seq_one_letter_code
_entity_poly.pdbx_strand_id
1 'polypeptide(L)'
;MPQLVDLFLRFKDQATVYNDGTVEAIFSAYSIPIKLKYECPAPSKFGKDLPLWKTATTSFLRIVKECGTQIQQLGDQILESRVESIWRQIVDTFRGGILADCSAAEAFPLDIQEMEESFDLALVASLEIDVVPHLGDSRVPDYIIAQLARVLQQGSRIRETDDYRPPSPISPGNKLPEPSFEFDKIGALGEYGSNEVGRFQPRERFSYWCFDLLVLICSDTTKDQVTSRRRVATVALPSLLNRCKSTLVSFVADESLRGNLPFSRAREEELLYVLRKMLGLRLWPGTLWAALSDSPSEYSSEQPSIDTTLKASELIADAVKRSTKAHLFHFYPVLCEIVAIPRKTPTAWSAAGALQRPNGPSKSMSVSEVKGAVSWSSVTSGGQDEGKAVELDARSLVKECLKEIGQEMGVGR
;
A
#
# COMPACT_ATOMS: atom_id res chain seq x y z
N MET A 1 -0.17 6.43 -30.12
CA MET A 1 -0.59 5.87 -28.81
C MET A 1 -2.10 5.79 -28.66
N PRO A 2 -2.90 6.86 -28.88
CA PRO A 2 -4.35 6.78 -28.68
C PRO A 2 -5.08 5.85 -29.65
N GLN A 3 -4.68 5.81 -30.92
CA GLN A 3 -5.26 4.91 -31.93
C GLN A 3 -5.15 3.42 -31.57
N LEU A 4 -4.10 3.01 -30.85
CA LEU A 4 -3.92 1.63 -30.39
C LEU A 4 -4.98 1.27 -29.33
N VAL A 5 -5.35 2.22 -28.47
CA VAL A 5 -6.43 2.05 -27.50
C VAL A 5 -7.75 1.83 -28.24
N ASP A 6 -8.06 2.65 -29.23
CA ASP A 6 -9.32 2.54 -29.97
C ASP A 6 -9.39 1.22 -30.75
N LEU A 7 -8.25 0.74 -31.27
CA LEU A 7 -8.16 -0.58 -31.91
C LEU A 7 -8.40 -1.71 -30.90
N PHE A 8 -7.73 -1.67 -29.73
CA PHE A 8 -7.96 -2.65 -28.67
C PHE A 8 -9.43 -2.67 -28.24
N LEU A 9 -10.02 -1.50 -27.97
CA LEU A 9 -11.42 -1.38 -27.54
C LEU A 9 -12.41 -1.95 -28.56
N ARG A 10 -12.09 -1.90 -29.86
CA ARG A 10 -12.89 -2.49 -30.93
C ARG A 10 -12.85 -4.02 -30.94
N PHE A 11 -11.74 -4.62 -30.52
CA PHE A 11 -11.50 -6.06 -30.56
C PHE A 11 -11.45 -6.72 -29.18
N LYS A 12 -11.80 -5.98 -28.11
CA LYS A 12 -11.68 -6.41 -26.70
C LYS A 12 -12.49 -7.65 -26.35
N ASP A 13 -13.53 -7.97 -27.12
CA ASP A 13 -14.41 -9.12 -26.90
C ASP A 13 -13.91 -10.38 -27.64
N GLN A 14 -12.78 -10.31 -28.35
CA GLN A 14 -12.20 -11.45 -29.08
C GLN A 14 -11.12 -12.14 -28.26
N ALA A 15 -11.32 -13.43 -27.96
CA ALA A 15 -10.34 -14.24 -27.22
C ALA A 15 -8.96 -14.34 -27.90
N THR A 16 -8.89 -14.17 -29.23
CA THR A 16 -7.62 -14.21 -29.98
C THR A 16 -6.64 -13.15 -29.49
N VAL A 17 -7.11 -11.93 -29.21
CA VAL A 17 -6.29 -10.79 -28.76
C VAL A 17 -5.58 -11.07 -27.43
N TYR A 18 -6.19 -11.89 -26.57
CA TYR A 18 -5.61 -12.28 -25.27
C TYR A 18 -4.72 -13.53 -25.37
N ASN A 19 -4.95 -14.40 -26.36
CA ASN A 19 -4.21 -15.66 -26.49
C ASN A 19 -2.94 -15.56 -27.33
N ASP A 20 -2.87 -14.60 -28.25
CA ASP A 20 -1.73 -14.44 -29.17
C ASP A 20 -0.57 -13.60 -28.60
N GLY A 21 -0.75 -13.00 -27.42
CA GLY A 21 0.24 -12.14 -26.78
C GLY A 21 0.09 -10.65 -27.11
N THR A 22 -0.95 -10.25 -27.85
CA THR A 22 -1.17 -8.85 -28.25
C THR A 22 -1.36 -7.95 -27.04
N VAL A 23 -2.13 -8.36 -26.03
CA VAL A 23 -2.35 -7.56 -24.81
C VAL A 23 -1.03 -7.32 -24.06
N GLU A 24 -0.20 -8.35 -23.89
CA GLU A 24 1.11 -8.24 -23.26
C GLU A 24 2.04 -7.30 -24.06
N ALA A 25 2.03 -7.39 -25.39
CA ALA A 25 2.81 -6.52 -26.26
C ALA A 25 2.36 -5.05 -26.14
N ILE A 26 1.06 -4.79 -26.06
CA ILE A 26 0.51 -3.45 -25.86
C ILE A 26 0.99 -2.88 -24.52
N PHE A 27 0.85 -3.65 -23.43
CA PHE A 27 1.25 -3.19 -22.10
C PHE A 27 2.75 -3.01 -21.95
N SER A 28 3.57 -3.90 -22.51
CA SER A 28 5.02 -3.73 -22.52
C SER A 28 5.45 -2.47 -23.29
N ALA A 29 4.82 -2.17 -24.43
CA ALA A 29 5.07 -0.95 -25.19
C ALA A 29 4.72 0.33 -24.39
N TYR A 30 3.58 0.34 -23.68
CA TYR A 30 3.23 1.47 -22.80
C TYR A 30 4.13 1.56 -21.55
N SER A 31 4.67 0.44 -21.07
CA SER A 31 5.53 0.43 -19.88
C SER A 31 6.81 1.25 -20.06
N ILE A 32 7.35 1.33 -21.29
CA ILE A 32 8.60 2.03 -21.59
C ILE A 32 8.50 3.53 -21.24
N PRO A 33 7.61 4.32 -21.88
CA PRO A 33 7.47 5.73 -21.55
C PRO A 33 6.98 5.97 -20.13
N ILE A 34 6.16 5.08 -19.56
CA ILE A 34 5.70 5.19 -18.16
C ILE A 34 6.87 5.08 -17.18
N LYS A 35 7.79 4.13 -17.40
CA LYS A 35 9.02 3.94 -16.60
C LYS A 35 9.98 5.11 -16.73
N LEU A 36 10.15 5.62 -17.95
CA LEU A 36 11.08 6.72 -18.24
C LEU A 36 10.55 8.07 -17.76
N LYS A 37 9.23 8.25 -17.62
CA LYS A 37 8.56 9.49 -17.18
C LYS A 37 9.25 10.77 -17.71
N TYR A 38 10.02 11.48 -16.87
CA TYR A 38 10.69 12.74 -17.21
C TYR A 38 11.92 12.59 -18.14
N GLU A 39 12.40 11.37 -18.38
CA GLU A 39 13.46 11.04 -19.34
C GLU A 39 12.93 10.79 -20.76
N CYS A 40 11.61 10.88 -20.96
CA CYS A 40 11.04 10.76 -22.30
C CYS A 40 11.50 11.91 -23.22
N PRO A 41 11.66 11.65 -24.53
CA PRO A 41 11.93 12.71 -25.51
C PRO A 41 10.77 13.70 -25.59
N ALA A 42 11.08 14.94 -26.02
CA ALA A 42 10.10 16.02 -26.12
C ALA A 42 8.90 15.64 -27.03
N PRO A 43 7.65 15.96 -26.63
CA PRO A 43 6.45 15.37 -27.22
C PRO A 43 6.10 15.85 -28.65
N SER A 44 6.73 16.91 -29.16
CA SER A 44 6.81 17.22 -30.59
C SER A 44 7.79 18.37 -30.81
N LYS A 45 8.23 18.62 -32.05
CA LYS A 45 9.08 19.78 -32.38
C LYS A 45 8.43 21.13 -32.05
N PHE A 46 7.11 21.16 -31.85
CA PHE A 46 6.31 22.39 -31.68
C PHE A 46 5.74 22.56 -30.27
N GLY A 47 6.01 21.64 -29.33
CA GLY A 47 5.77 21.82 -27.89
C GLY A 47 4.32 21.95 -27.44
N LYS A 48 3.33 21.61 -28.28
CA LYS A 48 1.89 21.73 -27.94
C LYS A 48 1.29 20.45 -27.33
N ASP A 49 1.98 19.32 -27.48
CA ASP A 49 1.47 18.01 -27.09
C ASP A 49 1.83 17.66 -25.64
N LEU A 50 1.00 16.82 -25.01
CA LEU A 50 1.27 16.29 -23.68
C LEU A 50 2.56 15.45 -23.67
N PRO A 51 3.32 15.43 -22.55
CA PRO A 51 4.46 14.53 -22.39
C PRO A 51 4.10 13.08 -22.72
N LEU A 52 5.03 12.39 -23.39
CA LEU A 52 4.81 11.04 -23.91
C LEU A 52 4.33 10.07 -22.83
N TRP A 53 4.93 10.13 -21.64
CA TRP A 53 4.56 9.31 -20.50
C TRP A 53 3.13 9.56 -20.01
N LYS A 54 2.62 10.80 -20.03
CA LYS A 54 1.23 11.10 -19.65
C LYS A 54 0.24 10.51 -20.65
N THR A 55 0.54 10.62 -21.94
CA THR A 55 -0.28 10.01 -22.99
C THR A 55 -0.24 8.48 -22.90
N ALA A 56 0.93 7.90 -22.60
CA ALA A 56 1.06 6.47 -22.37
C ALA A 56 0.28 6.00 -21.14
N THR A 57 0.40 6.68 -20.00
CA THR A 57 -0.35 6.35 -18.78
C THR A 57 -1.85 6.39 -19.02
N THR A 58 -2.38 7.48 -19.58
CA THR A 58 -3.82 7.59 -19.85
C THR A 58 -4.32 6.53 -20.84
N SER A 59 -3.52 6.19 -21.85
CA SER A 59 -3.84 5.13 -22.80
C SER A 59 -3.83 3.75 -22.14
N PHE A 60 -2.81 3.47 -21.33
CA PHE A 60 -2.68 2.23 -20.55
C PHE A 60 -3.87 2.02 -19.62
N LEU A 61 -4.22 3.03 -18.82
CA LEU A 61 -5.33 2.95 -17.86
C LEU A 61 -6.68 2.70 -18.54
N ARG A 62 -6.90 3.28 -19.74
CA ARG A 62 -8.12 3.00 -20.53
C ARG A 62 -8.25 1.54 -20.95
N ILE A 63 -7.13 0.85 -21.20
CA ILE A 63 -7.11 -0.56 -21.59
C ILE A 63 -7.28 -1.45 -20.35
N VAL A 64 -6.53 -1.17 -19.27
CA VAL A 64 -6.59 -1.93 -18.01
C VAL A 64 -8.01 -2.01 -17.45
N LYS A 65 -8.76 -0.91 -17.51
CA LYS A 65 -10.17 -0.83 -17.12
C LYS A 65 -11.04 -1.95 -17.69
N GLU A 66 -10.78 -2.35 -18.93
CA GLU A 66 -11.58 -3.39 -19.60
C GLU A 66 -11.04 -4.79 -19.32
N CYS A 67 -9.72 -4.95 -19.12
CA CYS A 67 -9.07 -6.25 -19.02
C CYS A 67 -9.63 -7.15 -17.91
N GLY A 68 -9.85 -6.61 -16.70
CA GLY A 68 -10.37 -7.40 -15.58
C GLY A 68 -11.73 -8.04 -15.89
N THR A 69 -12.65 -7.25 -16.44
CA THR A 69 -13.98 -7.73 -16.83
C THR A 69 -13.94 -8.69 -18.01
N GLN A 70 -13.10 -8.43 -19.02
CA GLN A 70 -13.00 -9.26 -20.22
C GLN A 70 -12.36 -10.61 -19.95
N ILE A 71 -11.32 -10.67 -19.10
CA ILE A 71 -10.70 -11.94 -18.68
C ILE A 71 -11.70 -12.83 -17.93
N GLN A 72 -12.63 -12.23 -17.18
CA GLN A 72 -13.71 -12.97 -16.52
C GLN A 72 -14.80 -13.41 -17.52
N GLN A 73 -15.20 -12.53 -18.45
CA GLN A 73 -16.24 -12.84 -19.45
C GLN A 73 -15.82 -13.93 -20.44
N LEU A 74 -14.57 -13.88 -20.91
CA LEU A 74 -14.03 -14.86 -21.85
C LEU A 74 -13.70 -16.20 -21.16
N GLY A 75 -13.50 -16.20 -19.84
CA GLY A 75 -13.38 -17.40 -19.03
C GLY A 75 -12.34 -18.38 -19.59
N ASP A 76 -12.79 -19.60 -19.89
CA ASP A 76 -11.96 -20.71 -20.37
C ASP A 76 -11.48 -20.56 -21.83
N GLN A 77 -11.95 -19.53 -22.55
CA GLN A 77 -11.44 -19.23 -23.89
C GLN A 77 -10.01 -18.68 -23.85
N ILE A 78 -9.54 -18.19 -22.69
CA ILE A 78 -8.19 -17.70 -22.49
C ILE A 78 -7.40 -18.75 -21.72
N LEU A 79 -6.23 -19.12 -22.26
CA LEU A 79 -5.32 -20.04 -21.60
C LEU A 79 -4.85 -19.47 -20.24
N GLU A 80 -4.75 -20.32 -19.22
CA GLU A 80 -4.32 -19.92 -17.87
C GLU A 80 -2.93 -19.24 -17.88
N SER A 81 -1.98 -19.78 -18.65
CA SER A 81 -0.65 -19.19 -18.83
C SER A 81 -0.67 -17.78 -19.44
N ARG A 82 -1.73 -17.45 -20.20
CA ARG A 82 -1.96 -16.12 -20.77
C ARG A 82 -2.55 -15.18 -19.74
N VAL A 83 -3.51 -15.64 -18.94
CA VAL A 83 -4.05 -14.87 -17.80
C VAL A 83 -2.91 -14.46 -16.86
N GLU A 84 -2.05 -15.40 -16.47
CA GLU A 84 -0.86 -15.11 -15.66
C GLU A 84 0.03 -14.05 -16.33
N SER A 85 0.37 -14.24 -17.62
CA SER A 85 1.28 -13.35 -18.34
C SER A 85 0.73 -11.93 -18.48
N ILE A 86 -0.58 -11.79 -18.72
CA ILE A 86 -1.28 -10.51 -18.81
C ILE A 86 -1.22 -9.79 -17.46
N TRP A 87 -1.61 -10.46 -16.36
CA TRP A 87 -1.58 -9.84 -15.03
C TRP A 87 -0.17 -9.49 -14.58
N ARG A 88 0.82 -10.35 -14.85
CA ARG A 88 2.24 -10.05 -14.61
C ARG A 88 2.66 -8.77 -15.33
N GLN A 89 2.28 -8.61 -16.60
CA GLN A 89 2.63 -7.43 -17.38
C GLN A 89 1.88 -6.17 -16.91
N ILE A 90 0.61 -6.28 -16.52
CA ILE A 90 -0.15 -5.17 -15.90
C ILE A 90 0.57 -4.68 -14.65
N VAL A 91 0.90 -5.59 -13.72
CA VAL A 91 1.59 -5.26 -12.47
C VAL A 91 2.99 -4.68 -12.73
N ASP A 92 3.73 -5.18 -13.72
CA ASP A 92 5.03 -4.61 -14.11
C ASP A 92 4.91 -3.19 -14.69
N THR A 93 3.86 -2.90 -15.45
CA THR A 93 3.61 -1.54 -15.95
C THR A 93 3.25 -0.58 -14.82
N PHE A 94 2.40 -0.99 -13.86
CA PHE A 94 2.12 -0.21 -12.65
C PHE A 94 3.37 0.00 -11.79
N ARG A 95 4.20 -1.04 -11.63
CA ARG A 95 5.51 -0.93 -10.99
C ARG A 95 6.35 0.17 -11.62
N GLY A 96 6.37 0.20 -12.95
CA GLY A 96 7.08 1.22 -13.71
C GLY A 96 6.63 2.65 -13.43
N GLY A 97 5.32 2.88 -13.28
CA GLY A 97 4.79 4.22 -13.00
C GLY A 97 4.89 4.65 -11.53
N ILE A 98 4.66 3.71 -10.61
CA ILE A 98 4.72 3.98 -9.16
C ILE A 98 6.15 4.28 -8.74
N LEU A 99 7.11 3.46 -9.18
CA LEU A 99 8.52 3.54 -8.81
C LEU A 99 9.38 4.28 -9.85
N ALA A 100 8.77 5.05 -10.75
CA ALA A 100 9.50 5.90 -11.69
C ALA A 100 10.36 6.93 -10.95
N ASP A 101 11.55 7.23 -11.47
CA ASP A 101 12.35 8.34 -10.96
C ASP A 101 11.64 9.66 -11.22
N CYS A 102 11.38 10.39 -10.14
CA CYS A 102 10.70 11.68 -10.15
C CYS A 102 11.56 12.79 -9.57
N SER A 103 12.88 12.58 -9.46
CA SER A 103 13.84 13.60 -9.00
C SER A 103 13.76 14.89 -9.83
N ALA A 104 13.52 14.78 -11.15
CA ALA A 104 13.31 15.94 -12.01
C ALA A 104 12.11 16.82 -11.60
N ALA A 105 11.10 16.26 -10.95
CA ALA A 105 9.92 17.02 -10.52
C ALA A 105 10.23 17.98 -9.36
N GLU A 106 11.28 17.73 -8.57
CA GLU A 106 11.69 18.59 -7.46
C GLU A 106 12.12 19.99 -7.94
N ALA A 107 12.55 20.10 -9.20
CA ALA A 107 12.95 21.36 -9.81
C ALA A 107 11.76 22.20 -10.33
N PHE A 108 10.54 21.64 -10.34
CA PHE A 108 9.36 22.35 -10.83
C PHE A 108 8.79 23.30 -9.77
N PRO A 109 8.06 24.35 -10.19
CA PRO A 109 7.23 25.14 -9.28
C PRO A 109 6.23 24.28 -8.49
N LEU A 110 5.90 24.67 -7.26
CA LEU A 110 5.05 23.88 -6.36
C LEU A 110 3.67 23.57 -6.94
N ASP A 111 3.04 24.52 -7.64
CA ASP A 111 1.75 24.32 -8.31
C ASP A 111 1.83 23.24 -9.39
N ILE A 112 2.95 23.18 -10.13
CA ILE A 112 3.20 22.14 -11.13
C ILE A 112 3.47 20.80 -10.44
N GLN A 113 4.24 20.76 -9.35
CA GLN A 113 4.44 19.52 -8.57
C GLN A 113 3.10 18.94 -8.10
N GLU A 114 2.19 19.78 -7.58
CA GLU A 114 0.86 19.35 -7.16
C GLU A 114 0.03 18.80 -8.33
N MET A 115 0.12 19.41 -9.51
CA MET A 115 -0.55 18.92 -10.71
C MET A 115 0.02 17.57 -11.18
N GLU A 116 1.33 17.38 -11.08
CA GLU A 116 2.01 16.11 -11.41
C GLU A 116 1.57 14.99 -10.46
N GLU A 117 1.57 15.24 -9.15
CA GLU A 117 1.06 14.30 -8.16
C GLU A 117 -0.42 13.96 -8.41
N SER A 118 -1.25 14.99 -8.65
CA SER A 118 -2.68 14.81 -8.92
C SER A 118 -2.94 13.99 -10.18
N PHE A 119 -2.05 14.05 -11.18
CA PHE A 119 -2.10 13.18 -12.34
C PHE A 119 -1.74 11.73 -11.97
N ASP A 120 -0.68 11.54 -11.18
CA ASP A 120 -0.23 10.22 -10.75
C ASP A 120 -1.28 9.48 -9.89
N LEU A 121 -2.16 10.19 -9.18
CA LEU A 121 -3.31 9.61 -8.45
C LEU A 121 -4.16 8.66 -9.33
N ALA A 122 -4.22 8.90 -10.64
CA ALA A 122 -4.96 8.03 -11.57
C ALA A 122 -4.43 6.59 -11.59
N LEU A 123 -3.13 6.38 -11.33
CA LEU A 123 -2.54 5.04 -11.22
C LEU A 123 -3.10 4.30 -9.99
N VAL A 124 -3.12 4.96 -8.83
CA VAL A 124 -3.62 4.37 -7.58
C VAL A 124 -5.12 4.10 -7.68
N ALA A 125 -5.89 5.04 -8.21
CA ALA A 125 -7.32 4.88 -8.40
C ALA A 125 -7.66 3.73 -9.36
N SER A 126 -6.91 3.56 -10.45
CA SER A 126 -7.12 2.44 -11.37
C SER A 126 -6.71 1.10 -10.75
N LEU A 127 -5.65 1.06 -9.92
CA LEU A 127 -5.34 -0.16 -9.17
C LEU A 127 -6.51 -0.58 -8.26
N GLU A 128 -7.08 0.38 -7.52
CA GLU A 128 -8.20 0.13 -6.61
C GLU A 128 -9.44 -0.41 -7.33
N ILE A 129 -9.80 0.22 -8.45
CA ILE A 129 -11.09 -0.02 -9.14
C ILE A 129 -10.98 -1.14 -10.18
N ASP A 130 -9.90 -1.17 -10.96
CA ASP A 130 -9.81 -1.98 -12.18
C ASP A 130 -8.93 -3.24 -12.00
N VAL A 131 -8.01 -3.25 -11.03
CA VAL A 131 -7.03 -4.35 -10.86
C VAL A 131 -7.33 -5.19 -9.63
N VAL A 132 -7.35 -4.57 -8.44
CA VAL A 132 -7.49 -5.27 -7.15
C VAL A 132 -8.71 -6.20 -7.08
N PRO A 133 -9.91 -5.84 -7.58
CA PRO A 133 -11.08 -6.73 -7.51
C PRO A 133 -10.88 -8.05 -8.28
N HIS A 134 -10.07 -8.03 -9.34
CA HIS A 134 -9.88 -9.15 -10.25
C HIS A 134 -8.59 -9.93 -10.01
N LEU A 135 -7.63 -9.37 -9.27
CA LEU A 135 -6.31 -9.96 -9.04
C LEU A 135 -6.34 -11.24 -8.19
N GLY A 136 -7.42 -11.47 -7.44
CA GLY A 136 -7.61 -12.67 -6.62
C GLY A 136 -8.16 -13.88 -7.37
N ASP A 137 -8.36 -13.82 -8.69
CA ASP A 137 -8.73 -14.98 -9.53
C ASP A 137 -7.74 -16.13 -9.34
N SER A 138 -8.24 -17.37 -9.22
CA SER A 138 -7.44 -18.57 -8.96
C SER A 138 -6.36 -18.83 -10.02
N ARG A 139 -6.56 -18.34 -11.25
CA ARG A 139 -5.60 -18.44 -12.37
C ARG A 139 -4.42 -17.46 -12.23
N VAL A 140 -4.48 -16.52 -11.29
CA VAL A 140 -3.41 -15.55 -11.04
C VAL A 140 -2.54 -16.07 -9.90
N PRO A 141 -1.25 -16.35 -10.09
CA PRO A 141 -0.37 -16.83 -9.01
C PRO A 141 -0.11 -15.81 -7.90
N ASP A 142 0.11 -16.31 -6.67
CA ASP A 142 0.34 -15.50 -5.46
C ASP A 142 1.51 -14.52 -5.60
N TYR A 143 2.56 -14.90 -6.32
CA TYR A 143 3.74 -14.05 -6.48
C TYR A 143 3.40 -12.72 -7.18
N ILE A 144 2.39 -12.69 -8.06
CA ILE A 144 1.94 -11.47 -8.76
C ILE A 144 1.25 -10.53 -7.76
N ILE A 145 0.38 -11.07 -6.90
CA ILE A 145 -0.28 -10.31 -5.83
C ILE A 145 0.79 -9.77 -4.87
N ALA A 146 1.72 -10.62 -4.44
CA ALA A 146 2.83 -10.23 -3.57
C ALA A 146 3.76 -9.19 -4.24
N GLN A 147 3.91 -9.23 -5.56
CA GLN A 147 4.67 -8.22 -6.30
C GLN A 147 3.95 -6.87 -6.27
N LEU A 148 2.64 -6.82 -6.52
CA LEU A 148 1.87 -5.57 -6.42
C LEU A 148 1.94 -4.99 -5.00
N ALA A 149 1.77 -5.83 -3.98
CA ALA A 149 1.85 -5.40 -2.58
C ALA A 149 3.24 -4.83 -2.23
N ARG A 150 4.32 -5.46 -2.73
CA ARG A 150 5.69 -4.94 -2.58
C ARG A 150 5.92 -3.62 -3.31
N VAL A 151 5.31 -3.44 -4.48
CA VAL A 151 5.37 -2.18 -5.23
C VAL A 151 4.68 -1.06 -4.46
N LEU A 152 3.49 -1.29 -3.90
CA LEU A 152 2.80 -0.32 -3.06
C LEU A 152 3.57 -0.03 -1.76
N GLN A 153 4.14 -1.06 -1.14
CA GLN A 153 5.02 -0.90 0.03
C GLN A 153 6.21 0.00 -0.29
N GLN A 154 6.89 -0.21 -1.43
CA GLN A 154 8.02 0.64 -1.86
C GLN A 154 7.56 2.05 -2.21
N GLY A 155 6.49 2.19 -2.99
CA GLY A 155 5.91 3.48 -3.38
C GLY A 155 5.38 4.29 -2.19
N SER A 156 5.07 3.64 -1.06
CA SER A 156 4.62 4.30 0.16
C SER A 156 5.73 4.86 1.06
N ARG A 157 7.00 4.71 0.68
CA ARG A 157 8.14 5.23 1.46
C ARG A 157 8.33 6.71 1.15
N ILE A 158 8.29 7.53 2.20
CA ILE A 158 8.46 8.99 2.09
C ILE A 158 9.96 9.38 2.16
N ARG A 159 10.80 8.44 2.58
CA ARG A 159 12.23 8.64 2.78
C ARG A 159 13.00 7.48 2.18
N GLU A 160 14.17 7.78 1.63
CA GLU A 160 15.17 6.76 1.38
C GLU A 160 15.63 6.21 2.73
N THR A 161 15.27 4.97 3.00
CA THR A 161 16.02 4.15 3.94
C THR A 161 17.29 3.79 3.20
N ASP A 162 18.36 4.55 3.44
CA ASP A 162 19.66 4.22 2.88
C ASP A 162 19.98 2.78 3.32
N ASP A 163 20.05 1.84 2.36
CA ASP A 163 20.70 0.54 2.56
C ASP A 163 22.23 0.72 2.75
N TYR A 164 22.69 1.97 2.96
CA TYR A 164 24.02 2.35 3.37
C TYR A 164 24.32 1.77 4.75
N ARG A 165 24.71 0.50 4.77
CA ARG A 165 25.73 0.04 5.70
C ARG A 165 27.03 0.72 5.27
N PRO A 166 27.57 1.73 5.98
CA PRO A 166 29.00 1.96 5.89
C PRO A 166 29.67 0.61 6.19
N PRO A 167 30.64 0.15 5.38
CA PRO A 167 31.32 -1.10 5.64
C PRO A 167 31.94 -1.00 7.03
N SER A 168 31.33 -1.67 8.00
CA SER A 168 31.96 -1.85 9.30
C SER A 168 33.28 -2.58 9.04
N PRO A 169 34.38 -2.21 9.74
CA PRO A 169 35.68 -2.83 9.51
C PRO A 169 35.53 -4.34 9.63
N ILE A 170 35.80 -5.02 8.52
CA ILE A 170 35.62 -6.45 8.32
C ILE A 170 36.50 -7.16 9.36
N SER A 171 35.87 -7.80 10.35
CA SER A 171 36.51 -8.94 11.02
C SER A 171 36.44 -10.13 10.05
N PRO A 172 37.57 -10.72 9.66
CA PRO A 172 37.58 -11.79 8.67
C PRO A 172 36.91 -13.03 9.28
N GLY A 173 35.71 -13.39 8.81
CA GLY A 173 35.08 -14.65 9.20
C GLY A 173 33.55 -14.76 9.05
N ASN A 174 32.80 -13.66 9.07
CA ASN A 174 31.34 -13.76 8.97
C ASN A 174 30.88 -13.65 7.52
N LYS A 175 30.35 -14.77 6.99
CA LYS A 175 29.55 -14.78 5.76
C LYS A 175 28.38 -13.80 5.94
N LEU A 176 28.13 -13.00 4.91
CA LEU A 176 26.94 -12.14 4.83
C LEU A 176 25.70 -13.01 5.05
N PRO A 177 24.78 -12.66 5.98
CA PRO A 177 23.47 -13.26 5.97
C PRO A 177 22.77 -12.80 4.70
N GLU A 178 22.34 -13.74 3.86
CA GLU A 178 21.32 -13.44 2.84
C GLU A 178 20.09 -12.83 3.54
N PRO A 179 19.32 -11.97 2.85
CA PRO A 179 18.09 -11.43 3.41
C PRO A 179 17.07 -12.56 3.59
N SER A 180 17.08 -13.21 4.76
CA SER A 180 16.03 -14.13 5.15
C SER A 180 14.78 -13.30 5.45
N PHE A 181 13.72 -13.58 4.68
CA PHE A 181 12.38 -13.03 4.85
C PHE A 181 11.67 -13.62 6.09
N GLU A 182 12.31 -13.60 7.26
CA GLU A 182 11.66 -13.99 8.52
C GLU A 182 10.77 -12.83 9.00
N PHE A 183 9.54 -12.80 8.49
CA PHE A 183 8.47 -11.90 8.93
C PHE A 183 8.11 -12.09 10.43
N ASP A 184 8.38 -13.28 10.98
CA ASP A 184 7.95 -13.72 12.30
C ASP A 184 8.69 -13.06 13.49
N LYS A 185 9.80 -12.36 13.25
CA LYS A 185 10.57 -11.71 14.32
C LYS A 185 10.64 -10.22 14.12
N ILE A 186 9.92 -9.49 14.97
CA ILE A 186 9.97 -8.03 15.04
C ILE A 186 11.40 -7.52 15.27
N GLY A 187 12.25 -8.30 15.95
CA GLY A 187 13.67 -7.96 16.21
C GLY A 187 14.69 -8.30 15.12
N ALA A 188 14.31 -8.84 13.95
CA ALA A 188 15.27 -9.25 12.92
C ALA A 188 15.62 -8.17 11.87
N LEU A 189 14.91 -7.02 11.85
CA LEU A 189 15.29 -5.89 11.00
C LEU A 189 16.36 -5.08 11.76
N GLY A 190 17.55 -4.93 11.18
CA GLY A 190 18.72 -4.29 11.79
C GLY A 190 18.37 -3.08 12.66
N GLU A 191 18.57 -3.28 13.96
CA GLU A 191 18.27 -2.40 15.09
C GLU A 191 19.22 -1.18 15.18
N TYR A 192 19.53 -0.55 14.04
CA TYR A 192 20.40 0.62 14.03
C TYR A 192 19.54 1.86 13.78
N GLY A 193 19.29 2.62 14.85
CA GLY A 193 18.70 3.95 14.72
C GLY A 193 19.63 4.88 13.92
N SER A 194 19.05 5.86 13.25
CA SER A 194 19.79 6.88 12.50
C SER A 194 19.35 8.30 12.87
N ASN A 195 20.36 9.13 13.16
CA ASN A 195 20.17 10.56 13.40
C ASN A 195 20.15 11.37 12.10
N GLU A 196 20.50 10.78 10.96
CA GLU A 196 20.47 11.45 9.67
C GLU A 196 19.04 11.84 9.33
N VAL A 197 18.83 12.95 8.63
CA VAL A 197 17.48 13.39 8.23
C VAL A 197 16.90 12.50 7.12
N GLY A 198 17.78 11.86 6.32
CA GLY A 198 17.44 11.06 5.15
C GLY A 198 17.03 11.94 3.96
N ARG A 199 17.15 11.41 2.74
CA ARG A 199 16.62 12.07 1.54
C ARG A 199 15.12 11.81 1.45
N PHE A 200 14.34 12.88 1.32
CA PHE A 200 12.90 12.76 1.06
C PHE A 200 12.66 12.32 -0.37
N GLN A 201 11.68 11.44 -0.53
CA GLN A 201 11.21 11.04 -1.85
C GLN A 201 10.33 12.15 -2.42
N PRO A 202 10.44 12.46 -3.73
CA PRO A 202 9.47 13.31 -4.40
C PRO A 202 8.07 12.68 -4.33
N ARG A 203 7.03 13.51 -4.41
CA ARG A 203 5.62 13.08 -4.39
C ARG A 203 5.16 12.49 -3.04
N GLU A 204 5.28 13.29 -1.98
CA GLU A 204 4.88 12.86 -0.63
C GLU A 204 3.40 12.43 -0.57
N ARG A 205 2.47 13.17 -1.20
CA ARG A 205 1.04 12.79 -1.19
C ARG A 205 0.80 11.46 -1.91
N PHE A 206 1.51 11.25 -3.01
CA PHE A 206 1.44 9.99 -3.76
C PHE A 206 1.90 8.79 -2.92
N SER A 207 2.92 9.00 -2.08
CA SER A 207 3.39 7.97 -1.14
C SER A 207 2.31 7.60 -0.12
N TYR A 208 1.60 8.59 0.42
CA TYR A 208 0.46 8.33 1.30
C TYR A 208 -0.70 7.62 0.57
N TRP A 209 -1.00 7.96 -0.69
CA TRP A 209 -2.01 7.23 -1.47
C TRP A 209 -1.62 5.77 -1.74
N CYS A 210 -0.33 5.48 -1.96
CA CYS A 210 0.15 4.10 -2.05
C CYS A 210 -0.03 3.33 -0.74
N PHE A 211 0.25 3.98 0.40
CA PHE A 211 0.00 3.38 1.72
C PHE A 211 -1.49 3.14 1.95
N ASP A 212 -2.33 4.11 1.62
CA ASP A 212 -3.78 4.03 1.78
C ASP A 212 -4.39 2.91 0.96
N LEU A 213 -3.96 2.74 -0.29
CA LEU A 213 -4.38 1.62 -1.11
C LEU A 213 -3.92 0.28 -0.50
N LEU A 214 -2.70 0.19 0.02
CA LEU A 214 -2.22 -1.04 0.67
C LEU A 214 -3.02 -1.38 1.94
N VAL A 215 -3.38 -0.37 2.74
CA VAL A 215 -4.27 -0.51 3.92
C VAL A 215 -5.67 -0.94 3.46
N LEU A 216 -6.22 -0.33 2.41
CA LEU A 216 -7.53 -0.64 1.86
C LEU A 216 -7.61 -2.06 1.28
N ILE A 217 -6.56 -2.52 0.60
CA ILE A 217 -6.46 -3.90 0.08
C ILE A 217 -6.54 -4.90 1.22
N CYS A 218 -5.93 -4.60 2.37
CA CYS A 218 -5.92 -5.49 3.53
C CYS A 218 -7.18 -5.36 4.40
N SER A 219 -8.04 -4.37 4.16
CA SER A 219 -9.22 -4.10 4.99
C SER A 219 -10.47 -4.84 4.52
N ASP A 220 -11.44 -4.95 5.42
CA ASP A 220 -12.77 -5.52 5.15
C ASP A 220 -13.81 -4.50 4.63
N THR A 221 -13.34 -3.32 4.21
CA THR A 221 -14.20 -2.18 3.85
C THR A 221 -14.94 -2.39 2.54
N THR A 222 -14.24 -2.84 1.50
CA THR A 222 -14.80 -3.12 0.18
C THR A 222 -15.25 -4.58 0.10
N LYS A 223 -16.52 -4.81 -0.24
CA LYS A 223 -17.17 -6.13 -0.15
C LYS A 223 -17.65 -6.67 -1.51
N ASP A 224 -17.20 -6.07 -2.61
CA ASP A 224 -17.28 -6.66 -3.94
C ASP A 224 -16.29 -7.83 -4.06
N GLN A 225 -16.68 -8.89 -4.79
CA GLN A 225 -15.83 -10.08 -5.03
C GLN A 225 -15.09 -10.56 -3.77
N VAL A 226 -15.83 -10.83 -2.69
CA VAL A 226 -15.30 -11.11 -1.34
C VAL A 226 -14.19 -12.18 -1.33
N THR A 227 -14.33 -13.25 -2.10
CA THR A 227 -13.33 -14.33 -2.19
C THR A 227 -12.01 -13.84 -2.77
N SER A 228 -12.07 -13.12 -3.90
CA SER A 228 -10.92 -12.48 -4.55
C SER A 228 -10.23 -11.51 -3.57
N ARG A 229 -11.00 -10.62 -2.92
CA ARG A 229 -10.46 -9.64 -1.98
C ARG A 229 -9.79 -10.27 -0.76
N ARG A 230 -10.37 -11.31 -0.17
CA ARG A 230 -9.76 -12.04 0.95
C ARG A 230 -8.42 -12.65 0.59
N ARG A 231 -8.33 -13.25 -0.60
CA ARG A 231 -7.08 -13.81 -1.10
C ARG A 231 -6.03 -12.72 -1.31
N VAL A 232 -6.39 -11.62 -1.99
CA VAL A 232 -5.48 -10.49 -2.20
C VAL A 232 -5.02 -9.89 -0.86
N ALA A 233 -5.94 -9.67 0.08
CA ALA A 233 -5.64 -9.17 1.41
C ALA A 233 -4.64 -10.07 2.16
N THR A 234 -4.84 -11.39 2.08
CA THR A 234 -3.98 -12.38 2.76
C THR A 234 -2.56 -12.36 2.23
N VAL A 235 -2.40 -12.36 0.90
CA VAL A 235 -1.08 -12.33 0.27
C VAL A 235 -0.40 -10.95 0.39
N ALA A 236 -1.17 -9.87 0.45
CA ALA A 236 -0.65 -8.50 0.58
C ALA A 236 -0.30 -8.09 2.04
N LEU A 237 -0.92 -8.74 3.04
CA LEU A 237 -0.77 -8.38 4.45
C LEU A 237 0.69 -8.31 4.93
N PRO A 238 1.60 -9.25 4.59
CA PRO A 238 3.00 -9.16 4.99
C PRO A 238 3.69 -7.86 4.51
N SER A 239 3.36 -7.35 3.33
CA SER A 239 3.90 -6.08 2.82
C SER A 239 3.39 -4.88 3.62
N LEU A 240 2.11 -4.88 4.01
CA LEU A 240 1.55 -3.84 4.89
C LEU A 240 2.22 -3.87 6.27
N LEU A 241 2.34 -5.06 6.87
CA LEU A 241 2.93 -5.21 8.19
C LEU A 241 4.41 -4.83 8.17
N ASN A 242 5.17 -5.22 7.15
CA ASN A 242 6.56 -4.76 7.00
C ASN A 242 6.65 -3.23 6.85
N ARG A 243 5.72 -2.60 6.14
CA ARG A 243 5.67 -1.14 5.99
C ARG A 243 5.39 -0.41 7.30
N CYS A 244 4.46 -0.92 8.10
CA CYS A 244 4.16 -0.36 9.42
C CYS A 244 5.34 -0.61 10.38
N LYS A 245 5.89 -1.82 10.38
CA LYS A 245 7.05 -2.21 11.19
C LYS A 245 8.22 -1.27 10.94
N SER A 246 8.57 -1.00 9.68
CA SER A 246 9.70 -0.13 9.36
C SER A 246 9.52 1.28 9.95
N THR A 247 8.31 1.85 9.93
CA THR A 247 8.07 3.17 10.55
C THR A 247 8.15 3.10 12.07
N LEU A 248 7.46 2.16 12.70
CA LEU A 248 7.37 2.09 14.16
C LEU A 248 8.70 1.74 14.80
N VAL A 249 9.39 0.72 14.28
CA VAL A 249 10.68 0.26 14.81
C VAL A 249 11.77 1.29 14.56
N SER A 250 11.85 1.88 13.35
CA SER A 250 12.82 2.95 13.11
C SER A 250 12.56 4.18 13.97
N PHE A 251 11.30 4.51 14.26
CA PHE A 251 11.00 5.60 15.19
C PHE A 251 11.54 5.33 16.60
N VAL A 252 11.30 4.13 17.16
CA VAL A 252 11.82 3.76 18.49
C VAL A 252 13.34 3.75 18.50
N ALA A 253 13.96 3.16 17.47
CA ALA A 253 15.42 3.12 17.33
C ALA A 253 16.02 4.53 17.26
N ASP A 254 15.44 5.43 16.47
CA ASP A 254 15.90 6.83 16.34
C ASP A 254 15.70 7.62 17.65
N GLU A 255 14.59 7.40 18.35
CA GLU A 255 14.29 8.11 19.62
C GLU A 255 15.34 7.81 20.69
N SER A 256 15.82 6.57 20.72
CA SER A 256 16.88 6.13 21.65
C SER A 256 18.20 6.90 21.45
N LEU A 257 18.44 7.41 20.23
CA LEU A 257 19.68 8.11 19.85
C LEU A 257 19.57 9.64 19.89
N ARG A 258 18.38 10.20 19.65
CA ARG A 258 18.20 11.65 19.42
C ARG A 258 18.21 12.51 20.68
N GLY A 259 18.00 11.93 21.86
CA GLY A 259 17.91 12.71 23.09
C GLY A 259 16.74 13.70 23.04
N ASN A 260 17.02 15.01 23.18
CA ASN A 260 16.01 16.08 23.14
C ASN A 260 15.82 16.72 21.75
N LEU A 261 16.45 16.19 20.71
CA LEU A 261 16.32 16.75 19.37
C LEU A 261 14.97 16.35 18.75
N PRO A 262 14.18 17.30 18.21
CA PRO A 262 12.92 16.99 17.56
C PRO A 262 13.13 16.16 16.28
N PHE A 263 12.09 15.43 15.89
CA PHE A 263 12.07 14.73 14.61
C PHE A 263 11.79 15.73 13.47
N SER A 264 12.10 15.34 12.24
CA SER A 264 11.67 16.13 11.09
C SER A 264 10.14 16.01 10.93
N ARG A 265 9.51 17.07 10.41
CA ARG A 265 8.05 17.13 10.15
C ARG A 265 7.53 15.84 9.52
N ALA A 266 8.13 15.41 8.41
CA ALA A 266 7.68 14.23 7.67
C ALA A 266 7.78 12.92 8.48
N ARG A 267 8.72 12.78 9.42
CA ARG A 267 8.78 11.59 10.31
C ARG A 267 7.65 11.59 11.33
N GLU A 268 7.39 12.75 11.92
CA GLU A 268 6.31 12.93 12.88
C GLU A 268 4.96 12.67 12.22
N GLU A 269 4.73 13.25 11.04
CA GLU A 269 3.52 13.03 10.24
C GLU A 269 3.39 11.58 9.78
N GLU A 270 4.47 10.96 9.29
CA GLU A 270 4.48 9.56 8.88
C GLU A 270 4.08 8.62 10.04
N LEU A 271 4.66 8.80 11.22
CA LEU A 271 4.34 8.00 12.41
C LEU A 271 2.85 8.14 12.78
N LEU A 272 2.36 9.37 12.88
CA LEU A 272 0.97 9.65 13.23
C LEU A 272 0.01 9.09 12.19
N TYR A 273 0.37 9.18 10.91
CA TYR A 273 -0.42 8.65 9.81
C TYR A 273 -0.53 7.12 9.87
N VAL A 274 0.61 6.43 10.03
CA VAL A 274 0.65 4.96 10.17
C VAL A 274 -0.14 4.49 11.38
N LEU A 275 0.07 5.09 12.56
CA LEU A 275 -0.66 4.74 13.78
C LEU A 275 -2.18 4.94 13.62
N ARG A 276 -2.60 6.04 12.99
CA ARG A 276 -4.01 6.32 12.72
C ARG A 276 -4.64 5.29 11.79
N LYS A 277 -3.96 4.94 10.70
CA LYS A 277 -4.45 3.95 9.74
C LYS A 277 -4.48 2.55 10.37
N MET A 278 -3.50 2.20 11.19
CA MET A 278 -3.51 0.95 11.97
C MET A 278 -4.68 0.88 12.95
N LEU A 279 -4.98 1.97 13.67
CA LEU A 279 -6.12 2.02 14.59
C LEU A 279 -7.46 1.80 13.87
N GLY A 280 -7.61 2.42 12.69
CA GLY A 280 -8.81 2.30 11.85
C GLY A 280 -8.92 1.00 11.05
N LEU A 281 -7.82 0.29 10.82
CA LEU A 281 -7.79 -0.93 10.03
C LEU A 281 -8.56 -2.06 10.72
N ARG A 282 -9.38 -2.76 9.95
CA ARG A 282 -10.04 -4.01 10.31
C ARG A 282 -9.75 -5.01 9.19
N LEU A 283 -9.09 -6.10 9.55
CA LEU A 283 -8.76 -7.20 8.65
C LEU A 283 -9.96 -8.11 8.47
N TRP A 284 -9.94 -8.91 7.41
CA TRP A 284 -10.84 -10.05 7.33
C TRP A 284 -10.50 -11.06 8.44
N PRO A 285 -11.49 -11.76 9.01
CA PRO A 285 -11.23 -12.77 10.04
C PRO A 285 -10.22 -13.81 9.56
N GLY A 286 -9.13 -13.96 10.31
CA GLY A 286 -8.04 -14.90 10.02
C GLY A 286 -7.15 -14.61 8.82
N THR A 287 -7.15 -13.38 8.29
CA THR A 287 -6.13 -12.96 7.31
C THR A 287 -4.72 -13.10 7.86
N LEU A 288 -4.45 -12.70 9.11
CA LEU A 288 -3.10 -12.82 9.67
C LEU A 288 -2.70 -14.29 9.87
N TRP A 289 -3.64 -15.12 10.33
CA TRP A 289 -3.40 -16.55 10.45
C TRP A 289 -3.05 -17.19 9.10
N ALA A 290 -3.84 -16.92 8.06
CA ALA A 290 -3.61 -17.45 6.71
C ALA A 290 -2.30 -16.90 6.10
N ALA A 291 -1.99 -15.62 6.30
CA ALA A 291 -0.76 -15.01 5.79
C ALA A 291 0.52 -15.62 6.39
N LEU A 292 0.44 -16.21 7.58
CA LEU A 292 1.54 -16.88 8.28
C LEU A 292 1.61 -18.39 8.02
N SER A 293 0.66 -18.94 7.27
CA SER A 293 0.59 -20.37 6.97
C SER A 293 1.44 -20.74 5.74
N ASP A 294 1.62 -22.04 5.51
CA ASP A 294 2.37 -22.56 4.36
C ASP A 294 1.68 -22.27 3.00
N SER A 295 0.34 -22.15 2.99
CA SER A 295 -0.48 -21.92 1.79
C SER A 295 -1.45 -20.74 1.96
N PRO A 296 -0.98 -19.47 1.92
CA PRO A 296 -1.81 -18.32 2.24
C PRO A 296 -3.10 -18.19 1.41
N SER A 297 -3.05 -18.53 0.12
CA SER A 297 -4.23 -18.45 -0.75
C SER A 297 -5.29 -19.49 -0.45
N GLU A 298 -4.92 -20.72 -0.10
CA GLU A 298 -5.88 -21.78 0.23
C GLU A 298 -6.65 -21.41 1.50
N TYR A 299 -5.91 -20.98 2.52
CA TYR A 299 -6.48 -20.63 3.82
C TYR A 299 -7.18 -19.28 3.88
N SER A 300 -7.12 -18.49 2.80
CA SER A 300 -7.87 -17.24 2.67
C SER A 300 -9.40 -17.46 2.57
N SER A 301 -9.81 -18.63 2.07
CA SER A 301 -11.23 -18.98 1.87
C SER A 301 -11.78 -19.78 3.04
N GLU A 302 -11.07 -20.84 3.44
CA GLU A 302 -11.47 -21.76 4.51
C GLU A 302 -10.31 -21.93 5.50
N GLN A 303 -10.60 -21.84 6.79
CA GLN A 303 -9.59 -22.00 7.83
C GLN A 303 -9.93 -23.22 8.69
N PRO A 304 -8.92 -23.98 9.15
CA PRO A 304 -9.16 -25.08 10.07
C PRO A 304 -9.70 -24.54 11.41
N SER A 305 -10.49 -25.37 12.09
CA SER A 305 -10.96 -25.07 13.45
C SER A 305 -9.80 -24.93 14.42
N ILE A 306 -9.99 -24.11 15.45
CA ILE A 306 -9.00 -23.93 16.53
C ILE A 306 -8.82 -25.28 17.24
N ASP A 307 -7.57 -25.74 17.32
CA ASP A 307 -7.24 -26.95 18.04
C ASP A 307 -7.28 -26.71 19.55
N THR A 308 -8.38 -27.14 20.18
CA THR A 308 -8.62 -27.00 21.63
C THR A 308 -7.66 -27.79 22.53
N THR A 309 -6.80 -28.64 21.96
CA THR A 309 -5.82 -29.43 22.72
C THR A 309 -4.52 -28.69 23.00
N LEU A 310 -4.31 -27.54 22.35
CA LEU A 310 -3.13 -26.69 22.53
C LEU A 310 -3.04 -26.09 23.94
N LYS A 311 -1.83 -25.67 24.33
CA LYS A 311 -1.62 -24.95 25.59
C LYS A 311 -2.37 -23.62 25.57
N ALA A 312 -2.79 -23.13 26.74
CA ALA A 312 -3.54 -21.88 26.86
C ALA A 312 -2.87 -20.68 26.13
N SER A 313 -1.54 -20.55 26.19
CA SER A 313 -0.81 -19.50 25.48
C SER A 313 -0.88 -19.63 23.95
N GLU A 314 -0.82 -20.86 23.44
CA GLU A 314 -0.88 -21.16 22.01
C GLU A 314 -2.31 -20.98 21.48
N LEU A 315 -3.32 -21.37 22.26
CA LEU A 315 -4.73 -21.11 21.98
C LEU A 315 -5.02 -19.61 21.86
N ILE A 316 -4.52 -18.80 22.80
CA ILE A 316 -4.69 -17.35 22.75
C ILE A 316 -3.98 -16.77 21.52
N ALA A 317 -2.75 -17.21 21.23
CA ALA A 317 -2.02 -16.75 20.06
C ALA A 317 -2.75 -17.09 18.74
N ASP A 318 -3.31 -18.29 18.62
CA ASP A 318 -4.10 -18.71 17.46
C ASP A 318 -5.38 -17.87 17.32
N ALA A 319 -6.16 -17.71 18.40
CA ALA A 319 -7.37 -16.90 18.41
C ALA A 319 -7.09 -15.43 18.05
N VAL A 320 -5.99 -14.87 18.58
CA VAL A 320 -5.54 -13.51 18.28
C VAL A 320 -5.18 -13.35 16.81
N LYS A 321 -4.46 -14.31 16.21
CA LYS A 321 -4.13 -14.29 14.77
C LYS A 321 -5.40 -14.34 13.89
N ARG A 322 -6.52 -14.82 14.43
CA ARG A 322 -7.81 -14.89 13.74
C ARG A 322 -8.70 -13.67 13.92
N SER A 323 -8.36 -12.76 14.84
CA SER A 323 -9.11 -11.53 15.08
C SER A 323 -9.05 -10.58 13.87
N THR A 324 -10.09 -9.76 13.72
CA THR A 324 -10.12 -8.63 12.77
C THR A 324 -9.12 -7.52 13.13
N LYS A 325 -8.56 -7.54 14.34
CA LYS A 325 -7.54 -6.59 14.83
C LYS A 325 -6.18 -7.25 15.03
N ALA A 326 -5.95 -8.40 14.42
CA ALA A 326 -4.73 -9.20 14.61
C ALA A 326 -3.43 -8.41 14.36
N HIS A 327 -3.45 -7.41 13.46
CA HIS A 327 -2.31 -6.51 13.23
C HIS A 327 -1.92 -5.70 14.47
N LEU A 328 -2.89 -5.26 15.29
CA LEU A 328 -2.58 -4.53 16.53
C LEU A 328 -1.83 -5.42 17.53
N PHE A 329 -2.24 -6.69 17.65
CA PHE A 329 -1.54 -7.66 18.47
C PHE A 329 -0.15 -7.98 17.94
N HIS A 330 0.02 -8.07 16.62
CA HIS A 330 1.33 -8.22 16.00
C HIS A 330 2.26 -7.08 16.43
N PHE A 331 1.79 -5.83 16.48
CA PHE A 331 2.61 -4.69 16.90
C PHE A 331 2.63 -4.43 18.42
N TYR A 332 2.00 -5.27 19.24
CA TYR A 332 1.89 -5.04 20.69
C TYR A 332 3.22 -4.67 21.38
N PRO A 333 4.36 -5.37 21.15
CA PRO A 333 5.62 -5.01 21.79
C PRO A 333 6.09 -3.58 21.47
N VAL A 334 6.06 -3.21 20.18
CA VAL A 334 6.51 -1.88 19.73
C VAL A 334 5.56 -0.78 20.20
N LEU A 335 4.26 -1.06 20.27
CA LEU A 335 3.28 -0.13 20.86
C LEU A 335 3.58 0.11 22.35
N CYS A 336 3.95 -0.92 23.11
CA CYS A 336 4.39 -0.75 24.50
C CYS A 336 5.65 0.11 24.62
N GLU A 337 6.64 -0.10 23.76
CA GLU A 337 7.86 0.72 23.71
C GLU A 337 7.54 2.20 23.44
N ILE A 338 6.71 2.49 22.42
CA ILE A 338 6.32 3.87 22.08
C ILE A 338 5.62 4.57 23.24
N VAL A 339 4.76 3.88 23.99
CA VAL A 339 4.07 4.45 25.16
C VAL A 339 5.02 4.66 26.34
N ALA A 340 6.01 3.79 26.48
CA ALA A 340 6.99 3.87 27.56
C ALA A 340 8.02 5.01 27.38
N ILE A 341 8.16 5.55 26.17
CA ILE A 341 9.01 6.73 25.91
C ILE A 341 8.55 7.87 26.82
N PRO A 342 9.40 8.35 27.75
CA PRO A 342 8.99 9.36 28.74
C PRO A 342 8.81 10.76 28.14
N ARG A 343 9.48 11.02 27.01
CA ARG A 343 9.52 12.33 26.33
C ARG A 343 8.20 12.68 25.67
N LYS A 344 8.00 13.96 25.32
CA LYS A 344 6.83 14.38 24.54
C LYS A 344 6.90 13.71 23.17
N THR A 345 5.87 12.93 22.85
CA THR A 345 5.75 12.24 21.57
C THR A 345 5.29 13.21 20.46
N PRO A 346 5.49 12.85 19.18
CA PRO A 346 5.07 13.68 18.06
C PRO A 346 3.58 14.04 18.10
N THR A 347 3.26 15.30 17.80
CA THR A 347 1.89 15.84 17.83
C THR A 347 1.54 16.51 16.50
N ALA A 348 0.36 16.25 15.96
CA ALA A 348 -0.17 16.98 14.80
C ALA A 348 -1.62 17.43 15.04
N TRP A 349 -2.01 18.54 14.42
CA TRP A 349 -3.38 19.03 14.46
C TRP A 349 -4.19 18.40 13.33
N SER A 350 -5.35 17.83 13.65
CA SER A 350 -6.27 17.26 12.65
C SER A 350 -7.68 17.81 12.78
N ALA A 351 -8.39 17.93 11.65
CA ALA A 351 -9.80 18.32 11.64
C ALA A 351 -10.67 17.17 12.20
N ALA A 352 -11.56 17.48 13.15
CA ALA A 352 -12.41 16.49 13.83
C ALA A 352 -13.26 15.60 12.90
N GLY A 353 -13.63 16.09 11.70
CA GLY A 353 -14.45 15.32 10.74
C GLY A 353 -13.78 14.04 10.23
N ALA A 354 -12.45 13.99 10.23
CA ALA A 354 -11.71 12.81 9.79
C ALA A 354 -11.68 11.68 10.86
N LEU A 355 -12.32 11.87 12.02
CA LEU A 355 -12.50 10.86 13.07
C LEU A 355 -13.82 10.07 12.91
N GLN A 356 -14.68 10.41 11.94
CA GLN A 356 -15.96 9.72 11.75
C GLN A 356 -15.88 8.54 10.79
N ARG A 357 -16.44 7.41 11.24
CA ARG A 357 -16.68 6.18 10.46
C ARG A 357 -17.60 6.48 9.27
N PRO A 358 -17.37 5.90 8.07
CA PRO A 358 -18.43 5.79 7.08
C PRO A 358 -19.41 4.71 7.56
N ASN A 359 -20.51 5.11 8.20
CA ASN A 359 -21.65 4.25 8.47
C ASN A 359 -22.66 4.37 7.31
N GLY A 360 -22.87 3.31 6.52
CA GLY A 360 -23.99 3.21 5.56
C GLY A 360 -23.69 2.35 4.33
N PRO A 361 -24.71 1.70 3.72
CA PRO A 361 -24.49 0.70 2.67
C PRO A 361 -23.97 1.37 1.38
N SER A 362 -22.91 0.76 0.85
CA SER A 362 -22.17 1.15 -0.34
C SER A 362 -23.05 1.24 -1.61
N LYS A 363 -23.32 2.46 -2.06
CA LYS A 363 -23.53 2.73 -3.49
C LYS A 363 -22.16 2.91 -4.15
N SER A 364 -22.00 2.32 -5.33
CA SER A 364 -20.78 2.43 -6.16
C SER A 364 -20.35 3.89 -6.28
N MET A 365 -19.19 4.23 -5.71
CA MET A 365 -18.65 5.58 -5.75
C MET A 365 -18.12 5.89 -7.15
N SER A 366 -18.44 7.08 -7.65
CA SER A 366 -17.86 7.62 -8.88
C SER A 366 -16.43 8.12 -8.64
N VAL A 367 -15.62 8.16 -9.70
CA VAL A 367 -14.22 8.66 -9.67
C VAL A 367 -14.11 10.09 -9.09
N SER A 368 -15.19 10.88 -9.20
CA SER A 368 -15.33 12.21 -8.60
C SER A 368 -15.52 12.20 -7.08
N GLU A 369 -16.16 11.17 -6.51
CA GLU A 369 -16.40 11.05 -5.07
C GLU A 369 -15.18 10.46 -4.35
N VAL A 370 -14.39 9.61 -5.03
CA VAL A 370 -13.08 9.16 -4.55
C VAL A 370 -12.13 10.35 -4.36
N LYS A 371 -12.16 11.33 -5.29
CA LYS A 371 -11.39 12.59 -5.13
C LYS A 371 -11.82 13.40 -3.90
N GLY A 372 -13.07 13.29 -3.45
CA GLY A 372 -13.57 13.96 -2.24
C GLY A 372 -13.19 13.22 -0.95
N ALA A 373 -13.28 11.89 -0.94
CA ALA A 373 -12.97 11.07 0.22
C ALA A 373 -11.45 10.96 0.51
N VAL A 374 -10.62 11.14 -0.52
CA VAL A 374 -9.15 11.06 -0.45
C VAL A 374 -8.50 12.45 -0.34
N SER A 375 -9.29 13.53 -0.35
CA SER A 375 -8.79 14.90 -0.25
C SER A 375 -8.65 15.36 1.21
N TRP A 376 -7.40 15.48 1.67
CA TRP A 376 -7.03 16.20 2.89
C TRP A 376 -7.08 17.74 2.71
N SER A 377 -7.41 18.26 1.52
CA SER A 377 -7.24 19.69 1.21
C SER A 377 -8.49 20.57 1.41
N SER A 378 -9.51 20.14 2.17
CA SER A 378 -10.68 21.01 2.46
C SER A 378 -10.41 22.14 3.47
N VAL A 379 -9.16 22.58 3.65
CA VAL A 379 -8.80 23.73 4.51
C VAL A 379 -9.09 25.07 3.82
N THR A 380 -9.38 25.11 2.51
CA THR A 380 -9.49 26.38 1.76
C THR A 380 -10.90 26.75 1.27
N SER A 381 -11.96 26.09 1.73
CA SER A 381 -13.34 26.57 1.49
C SER A 381 -14.10 26.67 2.80
N GLY A 382 -14.08 27.88 3.37
CA GLY A 382 -14.81 28.22 4.58
C GLY A 382 -16.32 28.10 4.38
N GLY A 383 -16.88 27.00 4.89
CA GLY A 383 -18.26 26.94 5.38
C GLY A 383 -18.23 27.08 6.90
N GLN A 384 -18.95 28.05 7.43
CA GLN A 384 -19.08 28.33 8.87
C GLN A 384 -19.95 27.28 9.56
N ASP A 385 -19.42 26.07 9.79
CA ASP A 385 -19.65 25.23 10.96
C ASP A 385 -18.98 23.87 10.69
N GLU A 386 -18.33 23.30 11.71
CA GLU A 386 -17.65 21.99 11.75
C GLU A 386 -16.12 21.99 11.58
N GLY A 387 -15.43 21.74 12.71
CA GLY A 387 -14.03 21.32 12.71
C GLY A 387 -13.22 21.89 13.88
N LYS A 388 -13.52 21.48 15.12
CA LYS A 388 -12.57 21.67 16.21
C LYS A 388 -11.28 20.91 15.84
N ALA A 389 -10.16 21.62 15.68
CA ALA A 389 -8.87 20.98 15.49
C ALA A 389 -8.51 20.21 16.78
N VAL A 390 -8.28 18.90 16.67
CA VAL A 390 -7.86 18.06 17.80
C VAL A 390 -6.38 17.79 17.66
N GLU A 391 -5.61 18.08 18.71
CA GLU A 391 -4.20 17.68 18.83
C GLU A 391 -4.15 16.15 18.95
N LEU A 392 -3.62 15.50 17.92
CA LEU A 392 -3.36 14.06 17.91
C LEU A 392 -1.91 13.84 18.28
N ASP A 393 -1.71 13.24 19.45
CA ASP A 393 -0.41 12.81 19.96
C ASP A 393 -0.21 11.32 19.66
N ALA A 394 1.00 10.92 19.23
CA ALA A 394 1.34 9.54 18.94
C ALA A 394 1.08 8.64 20.15
N ARG A 395 1.43 9.07 21.37
CA ARG A 395 1.14 8.31 22.60
C ARG A 395 -0.36 8.13 22.82
N SER A 396 -1.18 9.12 22.47
CA SER A 396 -2.65 9.01 22.56
C SER A 396 -3.18 7.99 21.56
N LEU A 397 -2.72 8.00 20.30
CA LEU A 397 -3.09 6.99 19.30
C LEU A 397 -2.68 5.58 19.74
N VAL A 398 -1.47 5.42 20.27
CA VAL A 398 -1.02 4.10 20.76
C VAL A 398 -1.85 3.64 21.97
N LYS A 399 -2.21 4.53 22.90
CA LYS A 399 -3.13 4.20 24.00
C LYS A 399 -4.48 3.71 23.48
N GLU A 400 -5.03 4.31 22.42
CA GLU A 400 -6.26 3.82 21.79
C GLU A 400 -6.05 2.44 21.14
N CYS A 401 -4.93 2.20 20.45
CA CYS A 401 -4.60 0.86 19.93
C CYS A 401 -4.54 -0.19 21.06
N LEU A 402 -3.90 0.12 22.19
CA LEU A 402 -3.82 -0.77 23.34
C LEU A 402 -5.19 -1.01 24.00
N LYS A 403 -6.07 0.00 24.03
CA LYS A 403 -7.47 -0.18 24.49
C LYS A 403 -8.24 -1.12 23.58
N GLU A 404 -8.10 -0.98 22.26
CA GLU A 404 -8.74 -1.87 21.28
C GLU A 404 -8.27 -3.33 21.44
N ILE A 405 -6.99 -3.54 21.73
CA ILE A 405 -6.42 -4.86 22.09
C ILE A 405 -7.08 -5.40 23.36
N GLY A 406 -7.17 -4.59 24.43
CA GLY A 406 -7.82 -4.98 25.69
C GLY A 406 -9.28 -5.40 25.51
N GLN A 407 -10.04 -4.62 24.74
CA GLN A 407 -11.44 -4.92 24.41
C GLN A 407 -11.59 -6.23 23.63
N GLU A 408 -10.68 -6.49 22.68
CA GLU A 408 -10.70 -7.70 21.86
C GLU A 408 -10.35 -8.95 22.68
N MET A 409 -9.47 -8.82 23.69
CA MET A 409 -9.18 -9.88 24.66
C MET A 409 -10.29 -10.08 25.71
N GLY A 410 -11.35 -9.26 25.68
CA GLY A 410 -12.43 -9.31 26.67
C GLY A 410 -12.04 -8.74 28.05
N VAL A 411 -10.92 -8.02 28.16
CA VAL A 411 -10.50 -7.38 29.41
C VAL A 411 -11.40 -6.18 29.68
N GLY A 412 -12.07 -6.17 30.84
CA GLY A 412 -12.98 -5.09 31.25
C GLY A 412 -14.43 -5.24 30.77
N ARG A 413 -14.84 -6.45 30.36
CA ARG A 413 -16.25 -6.84 30.26
C ARG A 413 -16.79 -7.41 31.56
#